data_AF-A0A2N9JAX7-F1
#
_entry.id   AF-A0A2N9JAX7-F1
#
_cell.length_a   1.000
_cell.length_b   1.000
_cell.length_c   1.000
_cell.angle_alpha   90.00
_cell.angle_beta   90.00
_cell.angle_gamma   90.00
#
_symmetry.space_group_name_H-M   'P 1'
#
loop_
_entity.id
_entity.type
_entity.pdbx_description
1 polymer ?
#
loop_
_entity_poly.entity_id
_entity_poly.type
_entity_poly.pdbx_seq_one_letter_code
_entity_poly.pdbx_strand_id
1 'polypeptide(L)'
;MTRRDNVEYGDREIAMPNEILRSVVGSGVHGIAIEGTDDHDEMGVYIEPPEYLLGVERHRDDYIWRTQPEGVRSGPGDTDLVMYSLQKYLRLAIKGNPTVMLPLFAPEQSLVVLTPLGEELRALRTSFLSRLAVERFLGYMRSQHERMLGQSKRNVPNRPELIVKYGWDVKYGSHALRLAHQGYEIAGTGTLTLPMPTREREQVLAVKRGEVPRDEVSREIGRLEAAVRDLLDTGRTPLLATADYTLISAWAVDAQRRHWGWV
;
A
#
# COMPACT_ATOMS: atom_id res chain seq x y z
N MET A 1 24.37 -0.45 28.57
CA MET A 1 23.68 -0.66 27.29
C MET A 1 22.29 -0.07 27.44
N THR A 2 22.03 1.09 26.83
CA THR A 2 20.69 1.69 26.80
C THR A 2 19.77 0.74 26.05
N ARG A 3 18.82 0.13 26.75
CA ARG A 3 17.74 -0.65 26.15
C ARG A 3 17.03 0.32 25.20
N ARG A 4 17.16 0.11 23.90
CA ARG A 4 16.40 0.89 22.93
C ARG A 4 15.05 0.21 22.87
N ASP A 5 14.07 0.84 23.50
CA ASP A 5 12.72 0.30 23.56
C ASP A 5 12.10 0.25 22.16
N ASN A 6 11.12 -0.65 21.99
CA ASN A 6 10.32 -0.77 20.78
C ASN A 6 9.64 0.55 20.43
N VAL A 7 9.29 0.75 19.16
CA VAL A 7 8.51 1.94 18.75
C VAL A 7 7.04 1.68 19.00
N GLU A 8 6.38 2.61 19.69
CA GLU A 8 4.93 2.60 19.87
C GLU A 8 4.39 4.04 19.89
N TYR A 9 3.47 4.35 18.99
CA TYR A 9 2.83 5.66 18.88
C TYR A 9 1.32 5.51 18.66
N GLY A 10 0.55 6.37 19.31
CA GLY A 10 -0.92 6.37 19.25
C GLY A 10 -1.57 5.52 20.34
N ASP A 11 -2.90 5.49 20.34
CA ASP A 11 -3.68 4.92 21.42
C ASP A 11 -4.00 3.45 21.16
N ARG A 12 -3.13 2.54 21.63
CA ARG A 12 -3.31 1.09 21.48
C ARG A 12 -4.66 0.60 21.99
N GLU A 13 -5.06 1.10 23.16
CA GLU A 13 -6.32 0.76 23.83
C GLU A 13 -7.56 1.19 23.03
N ILE A 14 -7.38 2.06 22.04
CA ILE A 14 -8.41 2.42 21.06
C ILE A 14 -8.26 1.60 19.78
N ALA A 15 -7.06 1.53 19.21
CA ALA A 15 -6.87 0.90 17.90
C ALA A 15 -7.15 -0.61 17.92
N MET A 16 -6.62 -1.35 18.90
CA MET A 16 -6.70 -2.81 18.93
C MET A 16 -8.12 -3.34 19.17
N PRO A 17 -8.91 -2.83 20.14
CA PRO A 17 -10.25 -3.35 20.37
C PRO A 17 -11.26 -2.95 19.29
N ASN A 18 -10.96 -1.89 18.51
CA ASN A 18 -11.85 -1.37 17.46
C ASN A 18 -11.39 -1.75 16.04
N GLU A 19 -10.46 -2.69 15.92
CA GLU A 19 -9.95 -3.19 14.66
C GLU A 19 -11.03 -3.91 13.84
N ILE A 20 -11.17 -3.55 12.56
CA ILE A 20 -12.13 -4.20 11.64
C ILE A 20 -11.45 -5.01 10.54
N LEU A 21 -10.23 -4.64 10.17
CA LEU A 21 -9.49 -5.26 9.08
C LEU A 21 -8.00 -5.12 9.35
N ARG A 22 -7.24 -6.21 9.25
CA ARG A 22 -5.77 -6.16 9.17
C ARG A 22 -5.24 -7.23 8.26
N SER A 23 -4.25 -6.85 7.48
CA SER A 23 -3.57 -7.76 6.57
C SER A 23 -2.07 -7.59 6.66
N VAL A 24 -1.35 -8.67 6.39
CA VAL A 24 0.05 -8.59 6.00
C VAL A 24 0.15 -7.75 4.72
N VAL A 25 1.05 -6.78 4.72
CA VAL A 25 1.39 -5.95 3.56
C VAL A 25 2.86 -6.17 3.19
N GLY A 26 3.39 -5.38 2.27
CA GLY A 26 4.78 -5.55 1.82
C GLY A 26 4.93 -6.55 0.69
N SER A 27 6.11 -7.14 0.52
CA SER A 27 6.43 -7.86 -0.73
C SER A 27 5.75 -9.22 -0.88
N GLY A 28 5.37 -9.86 0.24
CA GLY A 28 4.65 -11.13 0.27
C GLY A 28 3.25 -11.06 -0.34
N VAL A 29 2.46 -10.01 -0.04
CA VAL A 29 1.08 -9.88 -0.55
C VAL A 29 1.02 -9.72 -2.07
N HIS A 30 2.10 -9.24 -2.68
CA HIS A 30 2.24 -9.16 -4.13
C HIS A 30 2.74 -10.47 -4.76
N GLY A 31 3.19 -11.44 -3.96
CA GLY A 31 3.84 -12.68 -4.40
C GLY A 31 5.28 -12.48 -4.87
N ILE A 32 5.95 -11.40 -4.47
CA ILE A 32 7.32 -11.06 -4.89
C ILE A 32 8.32 -11.11 -3.71
N ALA A 33 7.96 -11.78 -2.62
CA ALA A 33 8.87 -12.09 -1.52
C ALA A 33 10.01 -12.99 -2.00
N ILE A 34 11.22 -12.75 -1.47
CA ILE A 34 12.37 -13.63 -1.68
C ILE A 34 12.68 -14.25 -0.33
N GLU A 35 12.79 -15.58 -0.31
CA GLU A 35 13.05 -16.34 0.90
C GLU A 35 14.28 -15.78 1.66
N GLY A 36 14.14 -15.64 2.98
CA GLY A 36 15.19 -15.11 3.85
C GLY A 36 15.37 -13.58 3.80
N THR A 37 14.48 -12.84 3.13
CA THR A 37 14.55 -11.36 3.06
C THR A 37 13.34 -10.65 3.66
N ASP A 38 12.40 -11.38 4.26
CA ASP A 38 11.08 -10.84 4.59
C ASP A 38 11.04 -10.12 5.95
N ASP A 39 10.78 -8.82 5.88
CA ASP A 39 10.19 -8.00 6.92
C ASP A 39 8.68 -8.30 7.02
N HIS A 40 8.12 -8.39 8.25
CA HIS A 40 6.69 -8.63 8.44
C HIS A 40 5.96 -7.31 8.64
N ASP A 41 5.52 -6.71 7.54
CA ASP A 41 4.70 -5.50 7.59
C ASP A 41 3.22 -5.85 7.74
N GLU A 42 2.50 -5.18 8.64
CA GLU A 42 1.06 -5.28 8.79
C GLU A 42 0.40 -3.91 8.63
N MET A 43 -0.76 -3.90 7.99
CA MET A 43 -1.63 -2.72 7.93
C MET A 43 -3.03 -3.02 8.40
N GLY A 44 -3.50 -2.24 9.37
CA GLY A 44 -4.83 -2.35 9.95
C GLY A 44 -5.72 -1.12 9.73
N VAL A 45 -7.00 -1.33 9.96
CA VAL A 45 -8.05 -0.30 9.98
C VAL A 45 -8.87 -0.51 11.25
N TYR A 46 -9.05 0.56 12.03
CA TYR A 46 -9.91 0.54 13.21
C TYR A 46 -10.96 1.65 13.11
N ILE A 47 -12.09 1.45 13.76
CA ILE A 47 -13.11 2.49 13.90
C ILE A 47 -12.82 3.31 15.15
N GLU A 48 -12.53 4.58 14.96
CA GLU A 48 -12.35 5.52 16.07
C GLU A 48 -13.64 5.71 16.89
N PRO A 49 -13.54 5.98 18.20
CA PRO A 49 -14.71 6.29 19.03
C PRO A 49 -15.31 7.65 18.63
N PRO A 50 -16.59 7.91 18.92
CA PRO A 50 -17.27 9.11 18.45
C PRO A 50 -16.61 10.40 18.96
N GLU A 51 -15.98 10.37 20.15
CA GLU A 51 -15.25 11.50 20.71
C GLU A 51 -14.02 11.88 19.87
N TYR A 52 -13.38 10.93 19.18
CA TYR A 52 -12.22 11.21 18.33
C TYR A 52 -12.61 11.89 17.02
N LEU A 53 -13.82 11.61 16.52
CA LEU A 53 -14.29 12.15 15.26
C LEU A 53 -15.11 13.44 15.42
N LEU A 54 -15.95 13.51 16.46
CA LEU A 54 -16.92 14.58 16.68
C LEU A 54 -16.54 15.51 17.84
N GLY A 55 -15.62 15.07 18.70
CA GLY A 55 -15.15 15.85 19.83
C GLY A 55 -14.29 17.04 19.41
N VAL A 56 -13.99 17.90 20.38
CA VAL A 56 -13.19 19.12 20.18
C VAL A 56 -11.69 18.87 20.31
N GLU A 57 -11.31 17.75 20.92
CA GLU A 57 -9.91 17.36 21.07
C GLU A 57 -9.39 16.69 19.80
N ARG A 58 -8.15 17.02 19.44
CA ARG A 58 -7.49 16.43 18.28
C ARG A 58 -6.73 15.18 18.71
N HIS A 59 -7.15 14.04 18.20
CA HIS A 59 -6.48 12.77 18.42
C HIS A 59 -5.59 12.38 17.23
N ARG A 60 -4.66 11.48 17.50
CA ARG A 60 -3.85 10.85 16.45
C ARG A 60 -4.74 9.91 15.65
N ASP A 61 -4.56 9.91 14.33
CA ASP A 61 -5.41 9.17 13.40
C ASP A 61 -4.77 7.86 12.90
N ASP A 62 -3.67 7.46 13.53
CA ASP A 62 -2.95 6.20 13.35
C ASP A 62 -2.33 5.66 14.64
N TYR A 63 -2.24 4.34 14.73
CA TYR A 63 -1.44 3.62 15.70
C TYR A 63 -0.28 2.92 14.99
N ILE A 64 0.94 3.12 15.47
CA ILE A 64 2.16 2.54 14.90
C ILE A 64 2.87 1.75 15.98
N TRP A 65 3.24 0.51 15.66
CA TRP A 65 4.03 -0.34 16.54
C TRP A 65 5.10 -1.08 15.76
N ARG A 66 6.33 -1.14 16.29
CA ARG A 66 7.45 -1.84 15.65
C ARG A 66 8.25 -2.62 16.68
N THR A 67 8.72 -3.81 16.31
CA THR A 67 9.66 -4.58 17.15
C THR A 67 11.04 -3.90 17.24
N GLN A 68 11.43 -3.16 16.20
CA GLN A 68 12.71 -2.46 16.16
C GLN A 68 12.60 -1.01 16.65
N PRO A 69 13.68 -0.44 17.22
CA PRO A 69 13.73 0.96 17.61
C PRO A 69 13.62 1.95 16.43
N GLU A 70 13.30 3.20 16.76
CA GLU A 70 13.19 4.27 15.76
C GLU A 70 14.49 4.44 14.97
N GLY A 71 14.38 4.56 13.65
CA GLY A 71 15.53 4.67 12.74
C GLY A 71 16.29 3.36 12.49
N VAL A 72 15.93 2.24 13.12
CA VAL A 72 16.50 0.92 12.84
C VAL A 72 15.67 0.22 11.76
N ARG A 73 16.37 -0.43 10.81
CA ARG A 73 15.76 -1.19 9.71
C ARG A 73 15.31 -2.56 10.24
N SER A 74 14.07 -2.93 9.94
CA SER A 74 13.49 -4.23 10.26
C SER A 74 14.13 -5.34 9.41
N GLY A 75 14.29 -6.52 10.00
CA GLY A 75 14.80 -7.72 9.36
C GLY A 75 13.87 -8.93 9.54
N PRO A 76 14.33 -10.14 9.18
CA PRO A 76 13.55 -11.35 9.33
C PRO A 76 13.07 -11.58 10.79
N GLY A 77 11.76 -11.71 10.95
CA GLY A 77 11.11 -11.90 12.26
C GLY A 77 10.72 -10.61 12.99
N ASP A 78 11.05 -9.44 12.43
CA ASP A 78 10.57 -8.15 12.92
C ASP A 78 9.18 -7.84 12.37
N THR A 79 8.35 -7.18 13.19
CA THR A 79 7.02 -6.72 12.80
C THR A 79 6.95 -5.21 12.79
N ASP A 80 6.43 -4.67 11.69
CA ASP A 80 6.08 -3.27 11.53
C ASP A 80 4.56 -3.16 11.31
N LEU A 81 3.82 -2.72 12.33
CA LEU A 81 2.38 -2.54 12.30
C LEU A 81 2.02 -1.06 12.14
N VAL A 82 1.17 -0.75 11.16
CA VAL A 82 0.49 0.55 11.05
C VAL A 82 -1.02 0.32 10.96
N MET A 83 -1.77 0.85 11.92
CA MET A 83 -3.22 0.86 11.90
C MET A 83 -3.71 2.29 11.67
N TYR A 84 -4.64 2.47 10.74
CA TYR A 84 -5.28 3.76 10.49
C TYR A 84 -6.69 3.80 11.07
N SER A 85 -7.07 4.93 11.66
CA SER A 85 -8.48 5.27 11.88
C SER A 85 -9.24 5.14 10.57
N LEU A 86 -10.52 4.76 10.62
CA LEU A 86 -11.33 4.50 9.44
C LEU A 86 -11.35 5.73 8.54
N GLN A 87 -11.55 6.92 9.11
CA GLN A 87 -11.61 8.15 8.33
C GLN A 87 -10.28 8.45 7.63
N LYS A 88 -9.12 8.24 8.27
CA LYS A 88 -7.81 8.41 7.62
C LYS A 88 -7.59 7.38 6.53
N TYR A 89 -7.91 6.12 6.82
CA TYR A 89 -7.78 5.03 5.86
C TYR A 89 -8.57 5.33 4.58
N LEU A 90 -9.85 5.68 4.70
CA LEU A 90 -10.71 6.00 3.57
C LEU A 90 -10.18 7.18 2.76
N ARG A 91 -9.73 8.27 3.41
CA ARG A 91 -9.12 9.41 2.71
C ARG A 91 -7.88 9.03 1.89
N LEU A 92 -7.05 8.14 2.42
CA LEU A 92 -5.83 7.69 1.75
C LEU A 92 -6.15 6.71 0.61
N ALA A 93 -7.10 5.80 0.84
CA ALA A 93 -7.58 4.84 -0.16
C ALA A 93 -8.27 5.54 -1.34
N ILE A 94 -9.13 6.53 -1.08
CA ILE A 94 -9.77 7.37 -2.12
C ILE A 94 -8.74 8.10 -2.99
N LYS A 95 -7.63 8.52 -2.38
CA LYS A 95 -6.48 9.12 -3.09
C LYS A 95 -5.63 8.08 -3.82
N GLY A 96 -6.00 6.80 -3.81
CA GLY A 96 -5.25 5.72 -4.48
C GLY A 96 -3.84 5.52 -3.94
N ASN A 97 -3.63 5.65 -2.63
CA ASN A 97 -2.33 5.29 -2.04
C ASN A 97 -2.07 3.79 -2.23
N PRO A 98 -1.02 3.37 -2.97
CA PRO A 98 -0.83 1.97 -3.35
C PRO A 98 -0.70 1.01 -2.17
N THR A 99 -0.04 1.44 -1.10
CA THR A 99 0.14 0.60 0.11
C THR A 99 -1.15 0.50 0.90
N VAL A 100 -1.88 1.61 1.04
CA VAL A 100 -3.15 1.66 1.79
C VAL A 100 -4.24 0.82 1.13
N MET A 101 -4.20 0.66 -0.19
CA MET A 101 -5.16 -0.17 -0.89
C MET A 101 -4.94 -1.67 -0.70
N LEU A 102 -3.76 -2.12 -0.24
CA LEU A 102 -3.44 -3.56 -0.19
C LEU A 102 -4.43 -4.37 0.65
N PRO A 103 -4.83 -3.97 1.87
CA PRO A 103 -5.80 -4.71 2.66
C PRO A 103 -7.15 -4.94 1.97
N LEU A 104 -7.57 -4.04 1.06
CA LEU A 104 -8.83 -4.19 0.31
C LEU A 104 -8.80 -5.37 -0.69
N PHE A 105 -7.63 -5.64 -1.25
CA PHE A 105 -7.41 -6.63 -2.32
C PHE A 105 -6.59 -7.84 -1.87
N ALA A 106 -6.03 -7.79 -0.65
CA ALA A 106 -5.22 -8.87 -0.11
C ALA A 106 -5.98 -10.20 -0.15
N PRO A 107 -5.33 -11.31 -0.53
CA PRO A 107 -5.96 -12.62 -0.53
C PRO A 107 -6.24 -13.07 0.92
N GLU A 108 -7.19 -13.98 1.12
CA GLU A 108 -7.68 -14.35 2.46
C GLU A 108 -6.58 -14.84 3.40
N GLN A 109 -5.61 -15.61 2.88
CA GLN A 109 -4.47 -16.10 3.66
C GLN A 109 -3.53 -15.01 4.16
N SER A 110 -3.64 -13.78 3.63
CA SER A 110 -2.85 -12.63 4.08
C SER A 110 -3.61 -11.77 5.10
N LEU A 111 -4.85 -12.13 5.44
CA LEU A 111 -5.64 -11.42 6.45
C LEU A 111 -5.29 -11.94 7.85
N VAL A 112 -5.04 -11.02 8.77
CA VAL A 112 -4.80 -11.28 10.19
C VAL A 112 -6.08 -11.08 10.98
N VAL A 113 -6.84 -10.03 10.66
CA VAL A 113 -8.15 -9.74 11.25
C VAL A 113 -9.14 -9.39 10.14
N LEU A 114 -10.33 -9.97 10.22
CA LEU A 114 -11.46 -9.67 9.33
C LEU A 114 -12.76 -9.77 10.12
N THR A 115 -13.38 -8.64 10.41
CA THR A 115 -14.72 -8.59 11.02
C THR A 115 -15.79 -8.42 9.93
N PRO A 116 -17.10 -8.55 10.25
CA PRO A 116 -18.15 -8.26 9.28
C PRO A 116 -18.05 -6.85 8.66
N LEU A 117 -17.68 -5.83 9.45
CA LEU A 117 -17.43 -4.48 8.91
C LEU A 117 -16.19 -4.45 7.99
N GLY A 118 -15.15 -5.22 8.29
CA GLY A 118 -13.99 -5.38 7.41
C GLY A 118 -14.34 -6.08 6.09
N GLU A 119 -15.24 -7.06 6.10
CA GLU A 119 -15.75 -7.72 4.90
C GLU A 119 -16.52 -6.74 4.01
N GLU A 120 -17.42 -5.95 4.60
CA GLU A 120 -18.14 -4.90 3.89
C GLU A 120 -17.19 -3.86 3.28
N LEU A 121 -16.18 -3.40 4.03
CA LEU A 121 -15.15 -2.49 3.52
C LEU A 121 -14.42 -3.09 2.30
N ARG A 122 -14.03 -4.36 2.37
CA ARG A 122 -13.40 -5.06 1.25
C ARG A 122 -14.35 -5.25 0.08
N ALA A 123 -15.66 -5.38 0.31
CA ALA A 123 -16.65 -5.45 -0.76
C ALA A 123 -16.71 -4.14 -1.58
N LEU A 124 -16.36 -2.99 -0.98
CA LEU A 124 -16.28 -1.68 -1.64
C LEU A 124 -14.98 -1.44 -2.44
N ARG A 125 -14.05 -2.40 -2.48
CA ARG A 125 -12.68 -2.20 -3.02
C ARG A 125 -12.61 -1.56 -4.40
N THR A 126 -13.50 -1.91 -5.32
CA THR A 126 -13.53 -1.35 -6.68
C THR A 126 -14.01 0.10 -6.70
N SER A 127 -14.84 0.50 -5.74
CA SER A 127 -15.35 1.87 -5.59
C SER A 127 -14.26 2.89 -5.23
N PHE A 128 -13.10 2.43 -4.73
CA PHE A 128 -11.92 3.28 -4.50
C PHE A 128 -11.09 3.50 -5.77
N LEU A 129 -11.22 2.63 -6.78
CA LEU A 129 -10.44 2.71 -8.01
C LEU A 129 -10.98 3.82 -8.92
N SER A 130 -10.07 4.64 -9.42
CA SER A 130 -10.41 5.80 -10.26
C SER A 130 -9.21 6.24 -11.09
N ARG A 131 -9.45 7.12 -12.07
CA ARG A 131 -8.37 7.76 -12.83
C ARG A 131 -7.40 8.50 -11.90
N LEU A 132 -7.89 9.17 -10.86
CA LEU A 132 -7.05 9.81 -9.85
C LEU A 132 -6.17 8.80 -9.08
N ALA A 133 -6.70 7.62 -8.78
CA ALA A 133 -5.92 6.56 -8.17
C ALA A 133 -4.80 6.07 -9.10
N VAL A 134 -5.08 5.89 -10.39
CA VAL A 134 -4.06 5.53 -11.39
C VAL A 134 -2.96 6.59 -11.47
N GLU A 135 -3.30 7.88 -11.49
CA GLU A 135 -2.31 8.97 -11.45
C GLU A 135 -1.40 8.89 -10.21
N ARG A 136 -1.95 8.45 -9.09
CA ARG A 136 -1.19 8.27 -7.85
C ARG A 136 -0.24 7.09 -7.96
N PHE A 137 -0.67 5.96 -8.50
CA PHE A 137 0.24 4.85 -8.83
C PHE A 137 1.38 5.29 -9.75
N LEU A 138 1.10 6.04 -10.82
CA LEU A 138 2.14 6.59 -11.70
C LEU A 138 3.09 7.55 -10.96
N GLY A 139 2.58 8.39 -10.07
CA GLY A 139 3.41 9.28 -9.26
C GLY A 139 4.38 8.52 -8.33
N TYR A 140 3.91 7.47 -7.66
CA TYR A 140 4.77 6.61 -6.84
C TYR A 140 5.78 5.85 -7.70
N MET A 141 5.34 5.32 -8.85
CA MET A 141 6.20 4.64 -9.82
C MET A 141 7.35 5.55 -10.26
N ARG A 142 7.04 6.77 -10.73
CA ARG A 142 8.03 7.76 -11.15
C ARG A 142 9.02 8.08 -10.04
N SER A 143 8.55 8.23 -8.80
CA SER A 143 9.45 8.46 -7.66
C SER A 143 10.41 7.30 -7.40
N GLN A 144 9.97 6.04 -7.55
CA GLN A 144 10.87 4.88 -7.46
C GLN A 144 11.83 4.82 -8.65
N HIS A 145 11.35 5.15 -9.85
CA HIS A 145 12.15 5.19 -11.08
C HIS A 145 13.24 6.27 -11.02
N GLU A 146 12.93 7.49 -10.58
CA GLU A 146 13.90 8.57 -10.35
C GLU A 146 14.97 8.16 -9.33
N ARG A 147 14.61 7.44 -8.26
CA ARG A 147 15.57 6.91 -7.27
C ARG A 147 16.46 5.84 -7.87
N MET A 148 15.90 4.93 -8.68
CA MET A 148 16.65 3.92 -9.43
C MET A 148 17.73 4.56 -10.33
N LEU A 149 17.41 5.72 -10.92
CA LEU A 149 18.32 6.47 -11.79
C LEU A 149 19.29 7.39 -11.03
N GLY A 150 19.19 7.48 -9.69
CA GLY A 150 20.01 8.40 -8.88
C GLY A 150 19.65 9.87 -9.07
N GLN A 151 18.45 10.19 -9.57
CA GLN A 151 17.99 11.54 -9.89
C GLN A 151 17.08 12.14 -8.80
N SER A 152 16.85 11.42 -7.71
CA SER A 152 16.02 11.87 -6.59
C SER A 152 16.61 13.12 -5.91
N LYS A 153 15.82 14.19 -5.83
CA LYS A 153 16.17 15.43 -5.10
C LYS A 153 16.19 15.26 -3.57
N ARG A 154 15.70 14.13 -3.06
CA ARG A 154 15.71 13.80 -1.62
C ARG A 154 16.88 12.88 -1.30
N ASN A 155 17.54 13.11 -0.16
CA ASN A 155 18.49 12.18 0.46
C ASN A 155 17.75 10.93 0.93
N VAL A 156 17.42 10.04 -0.02
CA VAL A 156 16.79 8.76 0.29
C VAL A 156 17.90 7.74 0.46
N PRO A 157 17.82 6.83 1.45
CA PRO A 157 18.81 5.77 1.61
C PRO A 157 18.92 4.96 0.32
N ASN A 158 20.10 4.98 -0.29
CA ASN A 158 20.48 3.95 -1.25
C ASN A 158 20.80 2.67 -0.46
N ARG A 159 20.78 1.53 -1.15
CA ARG A 159 21.21 0.24 -0.58
C ARG A 159 22.58 -0.13 -1.15
N PRO A 160 23.68 0.28 -0.50
CA PRO A 160 25.03 0.03 -1.01
C PRO A 160 25.27 -1.45 -1.27
N GLU A 161 24.67 -2.33 -0.45
CA GLU A 161 24.76 -3.78 -0.59
C GLU A 161 24.23 -4.27 -1.94
N LEU A 162 23.13 -3.69 -2.43
CA LEU A 162 22.54 -4.06 -3.72
C LEU A 162 23.33 -3.47 -4.88
N ILE A 163 23.83 -2.25 -4.73
CA ILE A 163 24.67 -1.59 -5.75
C ILE A 163 25.98 -2.37 -5.93
N VAL A 164 26.62 -2.81 -4.85
CA VAL A 164 27.82 -3.65 -4.90
C VAL A 164 27.51 -4.98 -5.58
N LYS A 165 26.37 -5.60 -5.29
CA LYS A 165 26.01 -6.92 -5.82
C LYS A 165 25.58 -6.90 -7.29
N TYR A 166 24.79 -5.92 -7.71
CA TYR A 166 24.11 -5.91 -9.01
C TYR A 166 24.49 -4.71 -9.89
N GLY A 167 25.32 -3.80 -9.40
CA GLY A 167 25.67 -2.54 -10.09
C GLY A 167 24.62 -1.43 -9.96
N TRP A 168 23.46 -1.69 -9.35
CA TRP A 168 22.38 -0.71 -9.17
C TRP A 168 21.30 -1.13 -8.14
N ASP A 169 20.44 -0.16 -7.78
CA ASP A 169 19.23 -0.21 -6.92
C ASP A 169 18.12 -1.20 -7.32
N VAL A 170 18.32 -2.53 -7.35
CA VAL A 170 17.28 -3.48 -7.83
C VAL A 170 15.95 -3.44 -7.06
N LYS A 171 15.95 -2.97 -5.80
CA LYS A 171 14.69 -2.82 -5.03
C LYS A 171 13.93 -1.57 -5.44
N TYR A 172 14.60 -0.50 -5.89
CA TYR A 172 13.90 0.61 -6.57
C TYR A 172 13.32 0.20 -7.92
N GLY A 173 14.08 -0.55 -8.73
CA GLY A 173 13.58 -1.02 -10.04
C GLY A 173 12.40 -1.97 -9.94
N SER A 174 12.48 -2.99 -9.09
CA SER A 174 11.37 -3.93 -8.89
C SER A 174 10.13 -3.24 -8.34
N HIS A 175 10.27 -2.26 -7.45
CA HIS A 175 9.13 -1.49 -6.93
C HIS A 175 8.50 -0.58 -8.00
N ALA A 176 9.30 0.11 -8.80
CA ALA A 176 8.81 0.93 -9.91
C ALA A 176 8.06 0.07 -10.94
N LEU A 177 8.64 -1.07 -11.34
CA LEU A 177 8.02 -1.99 -12.29
C LEU A 177 6.72 -2.60 -11.75
N ARG A 178 6.69 -2.99 -10.47
CA ARG A 178 5.48 -3.46 -9.78
C ARG A 178 4.36 -2.42 -9.88
N LEU A 179 4.65 -1.17 -9.54
CA LEU A 179 3.68 -0.07 -9.60
C LEU A 179 3.23 0.23 -11.03
N ALA A 180 4.12 0.10 -12.02
CA ALA A 180 3.78 0.26 -13.44
C ALA A 180 2.79 -0.81 -13.91
N HIS A 181 3.03 -2.09 -13.58
CA HIS A 181 2.10 -3.17 -13.89
C HIS A 181 0.74 -3.00 -13.20
N GLN A 182 0.73 -2.69 -11.90
CA GLN A 182 -0.51 -2.48 -11.16
C GLN A 182 -1.28 -1.25 -11.67
N GLY A 183 -0.59 -0.16 -12.00
CA GLY A 183 -1.20 1.01 -12.62
C GLY A 183 -1.83 0.68 -13.98
N TYR A 184 -1.14 -0.13 -14.80
CA TYR A 184 -1.66 -0.61 -16.09
C TYR A 184 -2.87 -1.53 -15.93
N GLU A 185 -2.82 -2.47 -14.98
CA GLU A 185 -3.95 -3.35 -14.67
C GLU A 185 -5.19 -2.54 -14.24
N ILE A 186 -5.03 -1.64 -13.26
CA ILE A 186 -6.13 -0.82 -12.74
C ILE A 186 -6.70 0.05 -13.87
N ALA A 187 -5.84 0.71 -14.66
CA ALA A 187 -6.28 1.56 -15.77
C ALA A 187 -7.03 0.79 -16.86
N GLY A 188 -6.61 -0.44 -17.16
CA GLY A 188 -7.21 -1.24 -18.24
C GLY A 188 -8.45 -2.03 -17.83
N THR A 189 -8.52 -2.46 -16.56
CA THR A 189 -9.53 -3.44 -16.12
C THR A 189 -10.43 -2.94 -15.00
N GLY A 190 -10.04 -1.88 -14.29
CA GLY A 190 -10.77 -1.42 -13.11
C GLY A 190 -10.68 -2.37 -11.93
N THR A 191 -9.67 -3.23 -11.88
CA THR A 191 -9.38 -4.11 -10.73
C THR A 191 -7.88 -4.11 -10.39
N LEU A 192 -7.55 -4.64 -9.22
CA LEU A 192 -6.18 -4.90 -8.76
C LEU A 192 -6.10 -6.36 -8.32
N THR A 193 -5.20 -7.14 -8.91
CA THR A 193 -5.02 -8.55 -8.55
C THR A 193 -3.86 -8.72 -7.57
N LEU A 194 -4.12 -9.39 -6.44
CA LEU A 194 -3.12 -9.79 -5.45
C LEU A 194 -3.30 -11.27 -5.09
N PRO A 195 -2.23 -12.10 -5.10
CA PRO A 195 -0.88 -11.79 -5.60
C PRO A 195 -0.88 -11.36 -7.07
N MET A 196 0.20 -10.71 -7.53
CA MET A 196 0.27 -10.24 -8.91
C MET A 196 0.08 -11.39 -9.91
N PRO A 197 -0.52 -11.14 -11.08
CA PRO A 197 -0.62 -12.16 -12.12
C PRO A 197 0.75 -12.75 -12.47
N THR A 198 0.80 -14.05 -12.75
CA THR A 198 2.04 -14.83 -12.79
C THR A 198 3.11 -14.22 -13.70
N ARG A 199 2.73 -13.76 -14.89
CA ARG A 199 3.68 -13.20 -15.87
C ARG A 199 4.37 -11.95 -15.33
N GLU A 200 3.59 -10.97 -14.87
CA GLU A 200 4.05 -9.70 -14.35
C GLU A 200 4.83 -9.89 -13.04
N ARG A 201 4.40 -10.84 -12.20
CA ARG A 201 5.10 -11.25 -10.98
C ARG A 201 6.50 -11.76 -11.27
N GLU A 202 6.66 -12.66 -12.26
CA GLU A 202 7.97 -13.18 -12.66
C GLU A 202 8.88 -12.10 -13.23
N GLN A 203 8.33 -11.13 -13.98
CA GLN A 203 9.10 -9.97 -14.46
C GLN A 203 9.65 -9.14 -13.28
N VAL A 204 8.82 -8.84 -12.28
CA VAL A 204 9.25 -8.11 -11.08
C VAL A 204 10.28 -8.91 -10.28
N LEU A 205 10.10 -10.21 -10.14
CA LEU A 205 11.03 -11.09 -9.45
C LEU A 205 12.39 -11.17 -10.17
N ALA A 206 12.41 -11.24 -11.50
CA ALA A 206 13.64 -11.23 -12.29
C ALA A 206 14.45 -9.95 -12.06
N VAL A 207 13.77 -8.80 -12.00
CA VAL A 207 14.42 -7.53 -11.60
C VAL A 207 14.96 -7.61 -10.18
N LYS A 208 14.19 -8.12 -9.23
CA LYS A 208 14.59 -8.23 -7.81
C LYS A 208 15.80 -9.15 -7.62
N ARG A 209 15.97 -10.16 -8.49
CA ARG A 209 17.13 -11.07 -8.55
C ARG A 209 18.32 -10.50 -9.33
N GLY A 210 18.19 -9.32 -9.94
CA GLY A 210 19.25 -8.68 -10.73
C GLY A 210 19.48 -9.30 -12.10
N GLU A 211 18.51 -10.07 -12.61
CA GLU A 211 18.60 -10.80 -13.89
C GLU A 211 18.37 -9.90 -15.10
N VAL A 212 17.76 -8.73 -14.89
CA VAL A 212 17.41 -7.78 -15.95
C VAL A 212 18.25 -6.50 -15.81
N PRO A 213 18.92 -6.03 -16.88
CA PRO A 213 19.68 -4.79 -16.86
C PRO A 213 18.80 -3.57 -16.53
N ARG A 214 19.33 -2.61 -15.75
CA ARG A 214 18.63 -1.39 -15.33
C ARG A 214 17.93 -0.65 -16.48
N ASP A 215 18.60 -0.51 -17.62
CA ASP A 215 18.08 0.26 -18.75
C ASP A 215 16.92 -0.46 -19.45
N GLU A 216 16.89 -1.80 -19.39
CA GLU A 216 15.75 -2.59 -19.87
C GLU A 216 14.54 -2.44 -18.95
N VAL A 217 14.75 -2.49 -17.63
CA VAL A 217 13.70 -2.17 -16.64
C VAL A 217 13.14 -0.78 -16.86
N SER A 218 14.01 0.21 -17.10
CA SER A 218 13.60 1.59 -17.40
C SER A 218 12.76 1.69 -18.69
N ARG A 219 13.12 0.96 -19.75
CA ARG A 219 12.33 0.95 -21.00
C ARG A 219 10.95 0.33 -20.77
N GLU A 220 10.87 -0.76 -20.02
CA GLU A 220 9.59 -1.42 -19.76
C GLU A 220 8.66 -0.57 -18.89
N ILE A 221 9.20 0.10 -17.87
CA ILE A 221 8.46 1.09 -17.07
C ILE A 221 7.89 2.18 -17.97
N GLY A 222 8.71 2.75 -18.87
CA GLY A 222 8.26 3.78 -19.80
C GLY A 222 7.19 3.29 -20.78
N ARG A 223 7.31 2.04 -21.26
CA ARG A 223 6.30 1.41 -22.12
C ARG A 223 4.95 1.25 -21.40
N LEU A 224 4.97 0.75 -20.16
CA LEU A 224 3.76 0.59 -19.35
C LEU A 224 3.13 1.94 -19.00
N GLU A 225 3.94 2.93 -18.65
CA GLU A 225 3.46 4.30 -18.41
C GLU A 225 2.78 4.89 -19.64
N ALA A 226 3.39 4.76 -20.82
CA ALA A 226 2.79 5.22 -22.08
C ALA A 226 1.45 4.52 -22.37
N ALA A 227 1.37 3.21 -22.11
CA ALA A 227 0.13 2.45 -22.28
C ALA A 227 -0.97 2.88 -21.29
N VAL A 228 -0.61 3.18 -20.03
CA VAL A 228 -1.55 3.77 -19.06
C VAL A 228 -2.05 5.13 -19.55
N ARG A 229 -1.14 6.00 -20.01
CA ARG A 229 -1.49 7.33 -20.52
C ARG A 229 -2.46 7.24 -21.69
N ASP A 230 -2.17 6.38 -22.65
CA ASP A 230 -3.04 6.11 -23.78
C ASP A 230 -4.46 5.67 -23.34
N LEU A 231 -4.58 4.76 -22.36
CA LEU A 231 -5.89 4.37 -21.80
C LEU A 231 -6.66 5.53 -21.15
N LEU A 232 -5.95 6.40 -20.41
CA LEU A 232 -6.55 7.54 -19.72
C LEU A 232 -6.96 8.67 -20.68
N ASP A 233 -6.11 8.97 -21.67
CA ASP A 233 -6.28 10.09 -22.60
C ASP A 233 -7.29 9.77 -23.70
N THR A 234 -7.36 8.52 -24.14
CA THR A 234 -8.35 8.06 -25.13
C THR A 234 -9.69 7.65 -24.51
N GLY A 235 -9.81 7.67 -23.18
CA GLY A 235 -11.05 7.29 -22.48
C GLY A 235 -11.39 5.81 -22.59
N ARG A 236 -10.43 4.94 -22.92
CA ARG A 236 -10.60 3.48 -22.99
C ARG A 236 -10.52 2.78 -21.63
N THR A 237 -10.31 3.54 -20.56
CA THR A 237 -10.38 3.05 -19.19
C THR A 237 -11.82 2.86 -18.72
N PRO A 238 -12.15 1.80 -17.95
CA PRO A 238 -13.47 1.64 -17.33
C PRO A 238 -13.65 2.54 -16.09
N LEU A 239 -12.60 3.25 -15.67
CA LEU A 239 -12.58 4.01 -14.42
C LEU A 239 -13.29 5.36 -14.54
N LEU A 240 -14.01 5.71 -13.48
CA LEU A 240 -14.49 7.07 -13.27
C LEU A 240 -13.32 8.03 -12.95
N ALA A 241 -13.57 9.34 -13.10
CA ALA A 241 -12.57 10.37 -12.80
C ALA A 241 -12.09 10.29 -11.34
N THR A 242 -13.00 10.02 -10.42
CA THR A 242 -12.76 9.93 -8.98
C THR A 242 -13.40 8.67 -8.39
N ALA A 243 -13.00 8.30 -7.17
CA ALA A 243 -13.65 7.24 -6.41
C ALA A 243 -15.15 7.57 -6.16
N ASP A 244 -15.95 6.55 -5.84
CA ASP A 244 -17.36 6.72 -5.48
C ASP A 244 -17.49 7.23 -4.04
N TYR A 245 -17.33 8.56 -3.89
CA TYR A 245 -17.46 9.24 -2.60
C TYR A 245 -18.81 8.98 -1.95
N THR A 246 -19.89 8.94 -2.72
CA THR A 246 -21.24 8.78 -2.20
C THR A 246 -21.39 7.42 -1.53
N LEU A 247 -21.02 6.34 -2.23
CA LEU A 247 -21.10 4.99 -1.68
C LEU A 247 -20.15 4.80 -0.50
N ILE A 248 -18.90 5.24 -0.62
CA ILE A 248 -17.89 5.11 0.45
C ILE A 248 -18.32 5.89 1.70
N SER A 249 -18.81 7.13 1.55
CA SER A 249 -19.27 7.93 2.68
C SER A 249 -20.54 7.36 3.32
N ALA A 250 -21.50 6.88 2.52
CA ALA A 250 -22.72 6.27 3.05
C ALA A 250 -22.39 5.04 3.91
N TRP A 251 -21.56 4.14 3.40
CA TRP A 251 -21.11 2.97 4.17
C TRP A 251 -20.31 3.38 5.42
N ALA A 252 -19.38 4.34 5.31
CA ALA A 252 -18.55 4.75 6.44
C ALA A 252 -19.38 5.32 7.60
N VAL A 253 -20.43 6.10 7.29
CA VAL A 253 -21.35 6.63 8.31
C VAL A 253 -22.15 5.50 8.95
N ASP A 254 -22.70 4.58 8.15
CA ASP A 254 -23.47 3.44 8.65
C ASP A 254 -22.63 2.50 9.53
N ALA A 255 -21.42 2.13 9.06
CA ALA A 255 -20.48 1.28 9.78
C ALA A 255 -20.12 1.85 11.15
N GLN A 256 -19.83 3.16 11.22
CA GLN A 256 -19.54 3.84 12.47
C GLN A 256 -20.74 3.87 13.42
N ARG A 257 -21.93 4.17 12.92
CA ARG A 257 -23.15 4.15 13.75
C ARG A 257 -23.42 2.78 14.35
N ARG A 258 -23.25 1.71 13.58
CA ARG A 258 -23.38 0.32 14.06
C ARG A 258 -22.29 -0.01 15.08
N HIS A 259 -21.04 0.36 14.81
CA HIS A 259 -19.92 0.13 15.72
C HIS A 259 -20.07 0.86 17.07
N TRP A 260 -20.63 2.08 17.05
CA TRP A 260 -20.90 2.86 18.27
C TRP A 260 -22.21 2.49 18.98
N GLY A 261 -23.02 1.59 18.42
CA GLY A 261 -24.32 1.22 18.99
C GLY A 261 -25.38 2.33 18.92
N TRP A 262 -25.31 3.19 17.90
CA TRP A 262 -26.28 4.29 17.67
C TRP A 262 -27.49 3.87 16.85
N VAL A 263 -27.53 2.61 16.40
CA VAL A 263 -28.60 1.98 15.64
C VAL A 263 -28.79 0.54 16.10
#